data_AF-D2U074-F1
#
_entry.id   AF-D2U074-F1
#
_cell.length_a   1.000
_cell.length_b   1.000
_cell.length_c   1.000
_cell.angle_alpha   90.00
_cell.angle_beta   90.00
_cell.angle_gamma   90.00
#
_symmetry.space_group_name_H-M   'P 1'
#
loop_
_entity.id
_entity.type
_entity.pdbx_description
1 polymer ?
#
loop_
_entity_poly.entity_id
_entity_poly.type
_entity_poly.pdbx_seq_one_letter_code
_entity_poly.pdbx_strand_id
1 'polypeptide(L)' 'MDGTEQPISNQARKFANRLHGRFGIKVTLHDERLTTIEARAQLFNQGGYRALNKSKIDSISAVIILESWFEQHA' A
#
# COMPACT_ATOMS: atom_id res chain seq x y z
N MET A 1 -12.32 -9.88 5.81
CA MET A 1 -10.99 -10.51 5.59
C MET A 1 -10.55 -11.12 6.91
N ASP A 2 -10.19 -12.39 6.91
CA ASP A 2 -9.89 -13.25 8.07
C ASP A 2 -8.41 -13.24 8.49
N GLY A 3 -7.57 -12.41 7.85
CA GLY A 3 -6.14 -12.30 8.13
C GLY A 3 -5.29 -13.43 7.56
N THR A 4 -5.86 -14.26 6.69
CA THR A 4 -5.10 -15.25 5.94
C THR A 4 -4.12 -14.59 4.97
N GLU A 5 -2.93 -15.20 4.83
CA GLU A 5 -1.95 -14.74 3.85
C GLU A 5 -2.51 -14.85 2.43
N GLN A 6 -2.36 -13.78 1.66
CA GLN A 6 -2.74 -13.78 0.25
C GLN A 6 -1.52 -14.09 -0.63
N PRO A 7 -1.72 -14.61 -1.85
CA PRO A 7 -0.61 -14.80 -2.79
C PRO A 7 0.25 -13.55 -3.02
N ILE A 8 -0.34 -12.36 -2.89
CA ILE A 8 0.37 -11.08 -3.02
C ILE A 8 1.26 -10.75 -1.81
N SER A 9 0.91 -11.22 -0.61
CA SER A 9 1.72 -11.06 0.61
C SER A 9 3.09 -11.71 0.45
N ASN A 10 3.15 -12.87 -0.19
CA ASN A 10 4.42 -13.55 -0.50
C ASN A 10 5.28 -12.78 -1.51
N GLN A 11 4.65 -12.08 -2.47
CA GLN A 11 5.37 -11.24 -3.43
C GLN A 11 5.93 -9.99 -2.75
N ALA A 12 5.16 -9.36 -1.85
CA ALA A 12 5.61 -8.23 -1.06
C ALA A 12 6.83 -8.58 -0.20
N ARG A 13 6.84 -9.74 0.47
CA ARG A 13 8.02 -10.24 1.22
C ARG A 13 9.25 -10.40 0.34
N LYS A 14 9.10 -11.01 -0.84
CA LYS A 14 10.22 -11.16 -1.80
C LYS A 14 10.76 -9.81 -2.25
N PHE A 15 9.88 -8.83 -2.48
CA PHE A 15 10.28 -7.49 -2.86
C PHE A 15 11.04 -6.77 -1.73
N ALA A 16 10.55 -6.86 -0.50
CA ALA A 16 11.24 -6.31 0.66
C ALA A 16 12.66 -6.89 0.84
N ASN A 17 12.82 -8.20 0.68
CA ASN A 17 14.13 -8.85 0.75
C ASN A 17 15.08 -8.36 -0.36
N ARG A 18 14.56 -8.12 -1.57
CA ARG A 18 15.36 -7.56 -2.68
C ARG A 18 15.78 -6.12 -2.39
N LEU A 19 14.91 -5.30 -1.83
CA LEU A 19 15.25 -3.93 -1.43
C LEU A 19 16.35 -3.93 -0.37
N HIS A 20 16.21 -4.75 0.66
CA HIS A 20 17.22 -4.90 1.70
C HIS A 20 18.56 -5.37 1.12
N GLY A 21 18.56 -6.46 0.34
CA GLY A 21 19.79 -7.01 -0.24
C GLY A 21 20.47 -6.08 -1.25
N ARG A 22 19.71 -5.26 -1.98
CA ARG A 22 20.26 -4.34 -2.99
C ARG A 22 20.80 -3.04 -2.39
N PHE A 23 20.15 -2.51 -1.35
CA PHE A 23 20.44 -1.16 -0.84
C PHE A 23 20.97 -1.14 0.60
N GLY A 24 20.95 -2.28 1.31
CA GLY A 24 21.42 -2.36 2.70
C GLY A 24 20.53 -1.61 3.71
N ILE A 25 19.34 -1.15 3.30
CA ILE A 25 18.42 -0.38 4.15
C ILE A 25 17.54 -1.30 4.99
N LYS A 26 17.10 -0.81 6.16
CA LYS A 26 16.04 -1.47 6.93
C LYS A 26 14.73 -1.38 6.14
N VAL A 27 14.07 -2.52 5.94
CA VAL A 27 12.76 -2.59 5.29
C VAL A 27 11.74 -3.14 6.29
N THR A 28 10.66 -2.40 6.51
CA THR A 28 9.55 -2.81 7.37
C THR A 28 8.38 -3.23 6.48
N LEU A 29 7.73 -4.34 6.81
CA LEU A 29 6.48 -4.76 6.17
C LEU A 29 5.31 -4.24 7.00
N HIS A 30 4.27 -3.76 6.33
CA HIS A 30 3.04 -3.27 6.93
C HIS A 30 1.86 -4.03 6.31
N ASP A 31 0.92 -4.51 7.12
CA ASP A 31 -0.29 -5.17 6.60
C ASP A 31 -1.26 -4.11 6.11
N GLU A 32 -1.46 -4.09 4.80
CA GLU A 32 -2.34 -3.15 4.12
C GLU A 32 -3.68 -3.84 3.84
N ARG A 33 -4.74 -3.47 4.57
CA ARG A 33 -6.11 -3.92 4.28
C ARG A 33 -6.97 -2.74 3.88
N LEU A 34 -7.79 -2.92 2.84
CA LEU A 34 -8.82 -1.97 2.36
C LEU A 34 -8.34 -0.67 1.71
N THR A 35 -7.06 -0.37 1.70
CA THR A 35 -6.48 0.86 1.12
C THR A 35 -6.75 1.08 -0.37
N THR A 36 -6.89 0.03 -1.18
CA THR A 36 -7.24 0.19 -2.60
C THR A 36 -8.68 0.69 -2.75
N ILE A 37 -9.57 0.31 -1.82
CA ILE A 37 -10.95 0.76 -1.78
C ILE A 37 -10.98 2.22 -1.30
N GLU A 38 -10.23 2.55 -0.25
CA GLU A 38 -10.10 3.91 0.28
C GLU A 38 -9.47 4.87 -0.72
N ALA A 39 -8.37 4.48 -1.38
CA ALA A 39 -7.71 5.27 -2.41
C ALA A 39 -8.64 5.55 -3.61
N ARG A 40 -9.42 4.54 -4.04
CA ARG A 40 -10.42 4.70 -5.10
C ARG A 40 -11.55 5.64 -4.66
N ALA A 41 -12.02 5.53 -3.42
CA ALA A 41 -13.06 6.40 -2.89
C ALA A 41 -12.57 7.86 -2.79
N GLN A 42 -11.35 8.10 -2.28
CA GLN A 42 -10.76 9.43 -2.24
C GLN A 42 -10.61 10.04 -3.64
N LEU A 43 -10.05 9.31 -4.61
CA LEU A 43 -9.90 9.80 -5.98
C LEU A 43 -11.24 10.07 -6.66
N PHE A 44 -12.23 9.21 -6.44
CA PHE A 44 -13.56 9.41 -6.96
C PHE A 44 -14.20 10.68 -6.40
N ASN A 45 -14.07 10.92 -5.10
CA ASN A 45 -14.58 12.14 -4.45
C ASN A 45 -13.90 13.43 -4.97
N GLN A 46 -12.64 13.34 -5.41
CA GLN A 46 -11.88 14.50 -5.91
C GLN A 46 -12.17 14.87 -7.38
N GLY A 47 -12.65 13.94 -8.21
CA GLY A 47 -12.86 14.25 -9.63
C GLY A 47 -13.67 13.23 -10.44
N GLY A 48 -14.46 12.40 -9.76
CA GLY A 48 -15.29 11.37 -10.36
C GLY A 48 -14.48 10.34 -11.16
N TYR A 49 -15.14 9.70 -12.14
CA TYR A 49 -14.51 8.65 -12.96
C TYR A 49 -13.28 9.11 -13.75
N ARG A 50 -13.17 10.41 -14.08
CA ARG A 50 -12.02 10.97 -14.81
C ARG A 50 -10.75 11.04 -13.96
N ALA A 51 -10.88 11.06 -12.64
CA ALA A 51 -9.74 11.09 -11.71
C ALA A 51 -9.18 9.68 -11.41
N LEU A 52 -9.91 8.62 -11.76
CA LEU A 52 -9.52 7.21 -11.54
C LEU A 52 -8.46 6.74 -12.55
N ASN A 53 -7.29 7.35 -12.52
CA ASN A 53 -6.10 6.84 -13.20
C ASN A 53 -5.38 5.84 -12.27
N LYS A 54 -5.04 4.65 -12.79
CA LYS A 54 -4.33 3.61 -12.05
C LYS A 54 -3.06 4.11 -11.37
N SER A 55 -2.24 4.92 -12.03
CA SER A 55 -1.01 5.46 -11.45
C SER A 55 -1.27 6.38 -10.26
N LYS A 56 -2.39 7.12 -10.28
CA LYS A 56 -2.82 7.94 -9.13
C LYS A 56 -3.32 7.08 -7.98
N ILE A 57 -4.07 6.00 -8.28
CA ILE A 57 -4.55 5.04 -7.29
C ILE A 57 -3.35 4.44 -6.56
N ASP A 58 -2.35 3.93 -7.29
CA ASP A 58 -1.17 3.29 -6.71
C ASP A 58 -0.36 4.28 -5.82
N SER A 59 -0.26 5.55 -6.22
CA SER A 59 0.43 6.58 -5.44
C SER A 59 -0.32 6.92 -4.15
N ILE A 60 -1.66 6.99 -4.19
CA ILE A 60 -2.47 7.26 -2.99
C ILE A 60 -2.49 6.05 -2.06
N SER A 61 -2.52 4.83 -2.60
CA SER A 61 -2.33 3.63 -1.79
C SER A 61 -1.00 3.68 -1.03
N ALA A 62 0.10 4.11 -1.66
CA ALA A 62 1.38 4.27 -0.97
C ALA A 62 1.35 5.32 0.15
N VAL A 63 0.61 6.43 -0.03
CA VAL A 63 0.39 7.43 1.03
C VAL A 63 -0.38 6.82 2.21
N ILE A 64 -1.49 6.13 1.93
CA ILE A 64 -2.32 5.52 2.98
C ILE A 64 -1.54 4.45 3.77
N ILE A 65 -0.73 3.63 3.10
CA ILE A 65 0.16 2.67 3.78
C ILE A 65 1.08 3.39 4.78
N LEU A 66 1.67 4.51 4.36
CA LEU A 66 2.62 5.25 5.18
C LEU A 66 1.93 5.93 6.37
N GLU A 67 0.77 6.55 6.14
CA GLU A 67 -0.06 7.16 7.19
C GLU A 67 -0.47 6.11 8.23
N SER A 68 -0.97 4.96 7.78
CA SER A 68 -1.34 3.85 8.66
C SER A 68 -0.16 3.33 9.47
N TRP A 69 1.04 3.29 8.89
CA TRP A 69 2.24 2.90 9.63
C TRP A 69 2.59 3.93 10.72
N PHE A 70 2.51 5.23 10.42
CA PHE A 70 2.73 6.27 11.42
C PHE A 70 1.72 6.20 12.57
N GLU A 71 0.43 5.97 12.28
CA GLU A 71 -0.61 5.85 13.31
C GLU A 71 -0.38 4.67 14.26
N GLN A 72 0.17 3.55 13.79
CA GLN A 72 0.44 2.38 14.62
C GLN A 72 1.73 2.47 15.45
N HIS A 73 2.61 3.41 15.12
CA HIS A 73 3.94 3.58 15.74
C HIS A 73 4.12 4.95 16.41
N ALA A 74 3.04 5.70 16.57
CA ALA A 74 2.97 6.93 17.37
C ALA A 74 2.77 6.59 18.86
#